data_AF-A0A485BH95-F1
#
_entry.id   AF-A0A485BH95-F1
#
_cell.length_a   1.000
_cell.length_b   1.000
_cell.length_c   1.000
_cell.angle_alpha   90.00
_cell.angle_beta   90.00
_cell.angle_gamma   90.00
#
_symmetry.space_group_name_H-M   'P 1'
#
loop_
_entity.id
_entity.type
_entity.pdbx_description
1 polymer ?
#
loop_
_entity_poly.entity_id
_entity_poly.type
_entity_poly.pdbx_seq_one_letter_code
_entity_poly.pdbx_strand_id
1 'polypeptide(L)'
;MWTKEWDAPNEIFGALVPIYGTLVTSFIALLIAVPVSFGIALFLTELSPAWLKRPLGIAIELLAAIPSIVYGMWGLFIFAPLFATYFQEPVGNVLSTIPFVGALFAGPAFGIGILAAGVILAIMIIPYIAAVMRDVFEQTPVMMKESGLRYRLYDLGGYLAYRPAIYQERGYRRRDARSGARAGGKPWR
;
A
#
# COMPACT_ATOMS: atom_id res chain seq x y z
N MET A 1 26.36 3.99 26.78
CA MET A 1 25.11 4.26 26.00
C MET A 1 25.29 5.35 24.95
N TRP A 2 25.67 6.59 25.31
CA TRP A 2 25.82 7.72 24.36
C TRP A 2 27.14 7.75 23.58
N THR A 3 28.04 6.80 23.82
CA THR A 3 29.32 6.67 23.12
C THR A 3 29.12 5.99 21.76
N LYS A 4 29.99 6.32 20.78
CA LYS A 4 30.03 5.63 19.48
C LYS A 4 30.75 4.29 19.56
N GLU A 5 31.63 4.14 20.55
CA GLU A 5 32.49 2.98 20.70
C GLU A 5 31.72 1.83 21.34
N TRP A 6 31.79 0.67 20.68
CA TRP A 6 31.32 -0.61 21.20
C TRP A 6 32.54 -1.46 21.51
N ASP A 7 32.80 -1.66 22.80
CA ASP A 7 33.87 -2.51 23.32
C ASP A 7 33.31 -3.39 24.44
N ALA A 8 32.80 -4.56 24.03
CA ALA A 8 32.17 -5.51 24.94
C ALA A 8 33.15 -6.11 25.98
N PRO A 9 34.42 -6.42 25.66
CA PRO A 9 35.43 -6.82 26.64
C PRO A 9 35.72 -5.77 27.74
N ASN A 10 35.65 -4.47 27.40
CA ASN A 10 35.89 -3.38 28.34
C ASN A 10 34.61 -2.76 28.94
N GLU A 11 33.46 -3.45 28.82
CA GLU A 11 32.14 -3.00 29.32
C GLU A 11 31.65 -1.66 28.73
N ILE A 12 32.19 -1.21 27.60
CA ILE A 12 31.76 0.02 26.91
C ILE A 12 30.69 -0.34 25.87
N PHE A 13 29.43 -0.24 26.29
CA PHE A 13 28.28 -0.47 25.40
C PHE A 13 27.78 0.86 24.80
N GLY A 14 28.45 1.32 23.74
CA GLY A 14 27.97 2.42 22.89
C GLY A 14 26.79 1.98 22.05
N ALA A 15 25.60 2.54 22.29
CA ALA A 15 24.37 2.21 21.57
C ALA A 15 24.01 3.27 20.51
N LEU A 16 24.73 4.39 20.47
CA LEU A 16 24.38 5.53 19.63
C LEU A 16 24.39 5.19 18.14
N VAL A 17 25.39 4.42 17.68
CA VAL A 17 25.53 4.01 16.27
C VAL A 17 24.38 3.09 15.80
N PRO A 18 24.06 1.98 16.49
CA PRO A 18 22.95 1.12 16.07
C PRO A 18 21.57 1.80 16.20
N ILE A 19 21.36 2.66 17.21
CA ILE A 19 20.11 3.44 17.32
C ILE A 19 19.97 4.40 16.15
N TYR A 20 21.01 5.18 15.86
CA TYR A 20 20.98 6.11 14.73
C TYR A 20 20.80 5.37 13.39
N GLY A 21 21.54 4.27 13.20
CA GLY A 21 21.43 3.45 11.99
C GLY A 21 20.02 2.91 11.76
N THR A 22 19.37 2.39 12.79
CA THR A 22 17.99 1.86 12.67
C THR A 22 16.98 2.98 12.40
N LEU A 23 17.09 4.13 13.06
CA LEU A 23 16.19 5.27 12.82
C LEU A 23 16.31 5.81 11.40
N VAL A 24 17.54 6.01 10.90
CA VAL A 24 17.74 6.56 9.55
C VAL A 24 17.34 5.55 8.47
N THR A 25 17.71 4.27 8.62
CA THR A 25 17.34 3.23 7.65
C THR A 25 15.84 3.01 7.59
N SER A 26 15.15 2.95 8.74
CA SER A 26 13.68 2.81 8.79
C SER A 26 12.96 4.03 8.23
N PHE A 27 13.47 5.24 8.49
CA PHE A 27 12.93 6.46 7.91
C PHE A 27 13.02 6.46 6.38
N ILE A 28 14.19 6.15 5.82
CA ILE A 28 14.40 6.03 4.37
C ILE A 28 13.47 4.95 3.79
N ALA A 29 13.38 3.80 4.46
CA ALA A 29 12.55 2.70 3.99
C ALA A 29 11.07 3.08 3.90
N LEU A 30 10.54 3.75 4.93
CA LEU A 30 9.15 4.21 4.95
C LEU A 30 8.89 5.31 3.92
N LEU A 31 9.83 6.24 3.76
CA LEU A 31 9.72 7.34 2.79
C LEU A 31 9.53 6.81 1.35
N ILE A 32 10.17 5.69 1.02
CA ILE A 32 10.06 5.04 -0.30
C ILE A 32 8.87 4.08 -0.34
N ALA A 33 8.72 3.21 0.66
CA ALA A 33 7.76 2.13 0.62
C ALA A 33 6.31 2.62 0.67
N VAL A 34 6.01 3.60 1.51
CA VAL A 34 4.63 4.10 1.68
C VAL A 34 4.02 4.63 0.38
N PRO A 35 4.64 5.58 -0.36
CA PRO A 35 4.06 6.09 -1.60
C PRO A 35 3.99 5.01 -2.70
N VAL A 36 4.99 4.13 -2.78
CA VAL A 36 5.01 3.05 -3.78
C VAL A 36 3.89 2.04 -3.50
N SER A 37 3.75 1.58 -2.27
CA SER A 37 2.69 0.65 -1.87
C SER A 37 1.30 1.25 -1.99
N PHE A 38 1.14 2.54 -1.71
CA PHE A 38 -0.11 3.26 -1.96
C PHE A 38 -0.50 3.22 -3.44
N GLY A 39 0.45 3.48 -4.35
CA GLY A 39 0.23 3.38 -5.79
C GLY A 39 -0.17 1.98 -6.26
N ILE A 40 0.49 0.94 -5.74
CA ILE A 40 0.17 -0.46 -6.04
C ILE A 40 -1.25 -0.80 -5.54
N ALA A 41 -1.59 -0.42 -4.31
CA ALA A 41 -2.90 -0.70 -3.73
C ALA A 41 -4.03 -0.01 -4.52
N LEU A 42 -3.87 1.28 -4.83
CA LEU A 42 -4.84 2.03 -5.63
C LEU A 42 -5.00 1.43 -7.03
N PHE A 43 -3.90 1.04 -7.67
CA PHE A 43 -3.94 0.38 -8.97
C PHE A 43 -4.77 -0.90 -8.89
N LEU A 44 -4.54 -1.75 -7.88
CA LEU A 44 -5.27 -3.02 -7.76
C LEU A 44 -6.74 -2.85 -7.43
N THR A 45 -7.12 -1.85 -6.63
CA THR A 45 -8.51 -1.66 -6.22
C THR A 45 -9.34 -0.90 -7.25
N GLU A 46 -8.83 0.20 -7.78
CA GLU A 46 -9.63 1.10 -8.65
C GLU A 46 -9.35 0.92 -10.15
N LEU A 47 -8.10 0.67 -10.54
CA LEU A 47 -7.68 0.77 -11.96
C LEU A 47 -7.51 -0.60 -12.65
N SER A 48 -7.26 -1.66 -11.88
CA SER A 48 -6.87 -2.96 -12.41
C SER A 48 -8.07 -3.71 -13.02
N PRO A 49 -7.92 -4.33 -14.20
CA PRO A 49 -9.00 -5.11 -14.80
C PRO A 49 -9.27 -6.39 -13.99
N ALA A 50 -10.52 -6.84 -13.96
CA ALA A 50 -10.97 -7.92 -13.06
C ALA A 50 -10.17 -9.23 -13.16
N TRP A 51 -9.65 -9.56 -14.35
CA TRP A 51 -8.83 -10.74 -14.58
C TRP A 51 -7.41 -10.63 -14.01
N LEU A 52 -6.89 -9.41 -13.84
CA LEU A 52 -5.52 -9.15 -13.38
C LEU A 52 -5.44 -8.93 -11.87
N LYS A 53 -6.53 -8.49 -11.24
CA LYS A 53 -6.60 -8.28 -9.77
C LYS A 53 -6.19 -9.53 -8.99
N ARG A 54 -6.74 -10.68 -9.35
CA ARG A 54 -6.50 -11.95 -8.65
C ARG A 54 -5.06 -12.45 -8.75
N PRO A 55 -4.44 -12.59 -9.94
CA PRO A 55 -3.05 -13.05 -10.02
C PRO A 55 -2.05 -12.05 -9.40
N LEU A 56 -2.25 -10.74 -9.57
CA LEU A 56 -1.36 -9.75 -8.94
C LEU A 56 -1.48 -9.75 -7.41
N GLY A 57 -2.70 -9.86 -6.88
CA GLY A 57 -2.91 -9.99 -5.44
C GLY A 57 -2.17 -11.19 -4.85
N ILE A 58 -2.30 -12.35 -5.49
CA ILE A 58 -1.56 -13.56 -5.10
C ILE A 58 -0.05 -13.34 -5.20
N ALA A 59 0.44 -12.73 -6.27
CA ALA A 59 1.87 -12.46 -6.44
C ALA A 59 2.44 -11.57 -5.32
N ILE A 60 1.70 -10.54 -4.89
CA ILE A 60 2.11 -9.67 -3.78
C ILE A 60 2.10 -10.42 -2.45
N GLU A 61 1.07 -11.23 -2.18
CA GLU A 61 0.99 -12.05 -0.97
C GLU A 61 2.12 -13.08 -0.92
N LEU A 62 2.45 -13.71 -2.05
CA LEU A 62 3.59 -14.61 -2.17
C LEU A 62 4.93 -13.88 -1.99
N LEU A 63 5.06 -12.66 -2.53
CA LEU A 63 6.26 -11.84 -2.37
C LEU A 63 6.46 -11.39 -0.91
N ALA A 64 5.36 -11.11 -0.19
CA ALA A 64 5.36 -10.83 1.24
C ALA A 64 5.72 -12.07 2.07
N ALA A 65 5.37 -13.28 1.61
CA ALA A 65 5.68 -14.53 2.30
C ALA A 65 7.16 -14.95 2.22
N ILE A 66 7.98 -14.27 1.42
CA ILE A 66 9.41 -14.57 1.31
C ILE A 66 10.11 -14.31 2.65
N PRO A 67 10.90 -15.25 3.17
CA PRO A 67 11.64 -15.05 4.42
C PRO A 67 12.59 -13.84 4.36
N SER A 68 12.63 -13.05 5.43
CA SER A 68 13.47 -11.84 5.51
C SER A 68 14.96 -12.12 5.27
N ILE A 69 15.46 -13.29 5.65
CA ILE A 69 16.85 -13.70 5.43
C ILE A 69 17.20 -13.77 3.93
N VAL A 70 16.24 -14.13 3.07
CA VAL A 70 16.45 -14.21 1.63
C VAL A 70 16.71 -12.81 1.07
N TYR A 71 15.89 -11.83 1.46
CA TYR A 71 16.12 -10.42 1.09
C TYR A 71 17.43 -9.88 1.66
N GLY A 72 17.82 -10.27 2.88
CA GLY A 72 19.09 -9.88 3.48
C GLY A 72 20.29 -10.40 2.71
N MET A 73 20.33 -11.70 2.40
CA MET A 73 21.43 -12.31 1.64
C MET A 73 21.45 -11.84 0.19
N TRP A 74 20.31 -11.76 -0.48
CA TRP A 74 20.20 -11.16 -1.82
C TRP A 74 20.66 -9.70 -1.81
N GLY A 75 20.27 -8.97 -0.77
CA GLY A 75 20.67 -7.60 -0.50
C GLY A 75 22.18 -7.44 -0.43
N LEU A 76 22.86 -8.32 0.30
CA LEU A 76 24.31 -8.30 0.50
C LEU A 76 25.09 -8.77 -0.74
N PHE A 77 24.68 -9.88 -1.36
CA PHE A 77 25.49 -10.53 -2.39
C PHE A 77 25.17 -10.09 -3.81
N ILE A 78 23.96 -9.60 -4.06
CA ILE A 78 23.50 -9.23 -5.41
C ILE A 78 23.19 -7.74 -5.47
N PHE A 79 22.34 -7.23 -4.58
CA PHE A 79 21.92 -5.83 -4.65
C PHE A 79 23.06 -4.88 -4.30
N ALA A 80 23.80 -5.09 -3.20
CA ALA A 80 24.88 -4.21 -2.78
C ALA A 80 25.96 -3.98 -3.86
N PRO A 81 26.52 -5.01 -4.53
CA PRO A 81 27.50 -4.77 -5.60
C PRO A 81 26.88 -4.05 -6.80
N LEU A 82 25.64 -4.39 -7.19
CA LEU A 82 24.96 -3.69 -8.28
C LEU A 82 24.67 -2.22 -7.92
N PHE A 83 24.24 -1.97 -6.69
CA PHE A 83 23.95 -0.64 -6.18
C PHE A 83 25.21 0.21 -6.09
N ALA A 84 26.34 -0.39 -5.68
CA ALA A 84 27.63 0.29 -5.67
C ALA A 84 28.01 0.78 -7.08
N THR A 85 28.02 -0.12 -8.07
CA THR A 85 28.48 0.18 -9.43
C THR A 85 27.51 1.05 -10.22
N TYR A 86 26.20 0.77 -10.16
CA TYR A 86 25.23 1.44 -11.03
C TYR A 86 24.59 2.68 -10.40
N PHE A 87 24.61 2.79 -9.07
CA PHE A 87 23.99 3.92 -8.37
C PHE A 87 25.02 4.76 -7.60
N GLN A 88 25.78 4.15 -6.67
CA GLN A 88 26.67 4.92 -5.81
C GLN A 88 27.85 5.55 -6.55
N GLU A 89 28.49 4.84 -7.48
CA GLU A 89 29.61 5.39 -8.26
C GLU A 89 29.19 6.58 -9.14
N PRO A 90 28.14 6.48 -9.99
CA PRO A 90 27.70 7.62 -10.79
C PRO A 90 27.22 8.80 -9.94
N VAL A 91 26.42 8.53 -8.89
CA VAL A 91 25.90 9.57 -8.00
C VAL A 91 27.06 10.20 -7.22
N GLY A 92 28.01 9.42 -6.72
CA GLY A 92 29.20 9.91 -6.02
C GLY A 92 30.07 10.79 -6.92
N ASN A 93 30.29 10.40 -8.18
CA ASN A 93 31.08 11.19 -9.13
C ASN A 93 30.43 12.56 -9.44
N VAL A 94 29.10 12.63 -9.46
CA VAL A 94 28.38 13.90 -9.74
C VAL A 94 28.20 14.74 -8.46
N LEU A 95 27.77 14.12 -7.36
CA LEU A 95 27.38 14.83 -6.13
C LEU A 95 28.57 15.10 -5.18
N SER A 96 29.73 14.45 -5.36
CA SER A 96 30.94 14.74 -4.56
C SER A 96 31.41 16.19 -4.67
N THR A 97 31.02 16.88 -5.74
CA THR A 97 31.35 18.30 -5.98
C THR A 97 30.50 19.26 -5.12
N ILE A 98 29.37 18.79 -4.56
CA ILE A 98 28.44 19.64 -3.80
C ILE A 98 28.80 19.60 -2.31
N PRO A 99 29.08 20.74 -1.64
CA PRO A 99 29.32 20.77 -0.19
C PRO A 99 28.08 20.29 0.60
N PHE A 100 28.30 19.69 1.77
CA PHE A 100 27.31 18.95 2.59
C PHE A 100 26.78 17.64 1.99
N VAL A 101 26.34 17.63 0.73
CA VAL A 101 25.78 16.42 0.09
C VAL A 101 26.89 15.46 -0.31
N GLY A 102 28.00 15.97 -0.85
CA GLY A 102 29.17 15.18 -1.19
C GLY A 102 29.77 14.45 0.01
N ALA A 103 29.65 14.99 1.23
CA ALA A 103 30.10 14.32 2.45
C ALA A 103 29.29 13.04 2.80
N LEU A 104 28.04 12.94 2.36
CA LEU A 104 27.20 11.75 2.54
C LEU A 104 27.52 10.64 1.54
N PHE A 105 28.12 11.01 0.39
CA PHE A 105 28.55 10.09 -0.66
C PHE A 105 30.09 10.01 -0.77
N ALA A 106 30.81 10.59 0.19
CA ALA A 106 32.26 10.57 0.26
C ALA A 106 32.74 9.26 0.89
N GLY A 107 33.63 8.56 0.17
CA GLY A 107 34.20 7.28 0.60
C GLY A 107 34.00 6.19 -0.46
N PRO A 108 34.61 5.01 -0.27
CA PRO A 108 34.52 3.94 -1.25
C PRO A 108 33.08 3.39 -1.34
N ALA A 109 32.59 3.20 -2.56
CA ALA A 109 31.27 2.65 -2.83
C ALA A 109 31.24 1.15 -2.55
N PHE A 110 31.07 0.76 -1.29
CA PHE A 110 30.99 -0.65 -0.90
C PHE A 110 29.58 -1.26 -1.07
N GLY A 111 28.54 -0.47 -1.33
CA GLY A 111 27.18 -0.99 -1.47
C GLY A 111 26.46 -1.33 -0.17
N ILE A 112 27.14 -1.29 0.99
CA ILE A 112 26.61 -1.68 2.32
C ILE A 112 26.30 -0.43 3.20
N GLY A 113 26.04 0.71 2.57
CA GLY A 113 25.76 1.97 3.28
C GLY A 113 24.33 2.04 3.85
N ILE A 114 24.07 3.05 4.69
CA ILE A 114 22.74 3.35 5.27
C ILE A 114 21.66 3.45 4.17
N LEU A 115 21.98 4.09 3.05
CA LEU A 115 21.05 4.23 1.93
C LEU A 115 20.69 2.87 1.31
N ALA A 116 21.69 2.02 1.04
CA ALA A 116 21.46 0.71 0.46
C ALA A 116 20.65 -0.19 1.40
N ALA A 117 20.98 -0.19 2.69
CA ALA A 117 20.22 -0.90 3.71
C ALA A 117 18.75 -0.40 3.79
N GLY A 118 18.54 0.92 3.74
CA GLY A 118 17.20 1.51 3.70
C GLY A 118 16.40 1.11 2.45
N VAL A 119 17.05 1.03 1.28
CA VAL A 119 16.40 0.59 0.03
C VAL A 119 16.05 -0.90 0.06
N ILE A 120 16.96 -1.77 0.53
CA ILE A 120 16.66 -3.20 0.71
C ILE A 120 15.46 -3.37 1.66
N LEU A 121 15.48 -2.63 2.77
CA LEU A 121 14.38 -2.65 3.73
C LEU A 121 13.07 -2.16 3.10
N ALA A 122 13.11 -1.11 2.26
CA ALA A 122 11.95 -0.63 1.51
C ALA A 122 11.37 -1.73 0.61
N ILE A 123 12.21 -2.38 -0.20
CA ILE A 123 11.80 -3.48 -1.10
C ILE A 123 11.11 -4.59 -0.31
N MET A 124 11.64 -4.93 0.86
CA MET A 124 11.09 -5.98 1.72
C MET A 124 9.71 -5.63 2.30
N ILE A 125 9.49 -4.38 2.72
CA ILE A 125 8.22 -3.96 3.36
C ILE A 125 7.13 -3.55 2.35
N ILE A 126 7.50 -3.19 1.11
CA ILE A 126 6.54 -2.81 0.06
C ILE A 126 5.41 -3.83 -0.14
N PRO A 127 5.66 -5.14 -0.33
CA PRO A 127 4.59 -6.11 -0.58
C PRO A 127 3.65 -6.26 0.63
N TYR A 128 4.19 -6.18 1.85
CA TYR A 128 3.39 -6.17 3.08
C TYR A 128 2.47 -4.96 3.16
N ILE A 129 3.00 -3.74 2.97
CA ILE A 129 2.20 -2.52 3.04
C ILE A 129 1.16 -2.50 1.90
N ALA A 130 1.54 -2.95 0.70
CA ALA A 130 0.62 -2.99 -0.44
C ALA A 130 -0.56 -3.95 -0.20
N ALA A 131 -0.31 -5.12 0.38
CA ALA A 131 -1.36 -6.07 0.75
C ALA A 131 -2.33 -5.47 1.79
N VAL A 132 -1.77 -4.91 2.88
CA VAL A 132 -2.58 -4.28 3.94
C VAL A 132 -3.40 -3.10 3.39
N MET A 133 -2.81 -2.24 2.55
CA MET A 133 -3.52 -1.11 1.95
C MET A 133 -4.63 -1.54 0.99
N ARG A 134 -4.41 -2.60 0.21
CA ARG A 134 -5.44 -3.21 -0.66
C ARG A 134 -6.65 -3.65 0.17
N ASP A 135 -6.40 -4.38 1.26
CA ASP A 135 -7.47 -4.89 2.14
C ASP A 135 -8.28 -3.74 2.78
N VAL A 136 -7.61 -2.66 3.19
CA VAL A 136 -8.28 -1.46 3.73
C VAL A 136 -9.16 -0.79 2.66
N PHE A 137 -8.67 -0.65 1.44
CA PHE A 137 -9.43 -0.05 0.35
C PHE A 137 -10.63 -0.91 -0.08
N GLU A 138 -10.49 -2.24 -0.07
CA GLU A 138 -11.59 -3.16 -0.36
C GLU A 138 -12.69 -3.13 0.71
N GLN A 139 -12.33 -2.88 1.97
CA GLN A 139 -13.29 -2.73 3.07
C GLN A 139 -14.03 -1.39 3.05
N THR A 140 -13.60 -0.41 2.25
CA THR A 140 -14.21 0.92 2.23
C THR A 140 -15.59 0.86 1.55
N PRO A 141 -16.71 1.18 2.24
CA PRO A 141 -18.04 0.96 1.71
C PRO A 141 -18.30 1.71 0.40
N VAL A 142 -18.83 1.01 -0.61
CA VAL A 142 -19.23 1.60 -1.91
C VAL A 142 -20.22 2.76 -1.73
N MET A 143 -20.99 2.76 -0.64
CA MET A 143 -21.94 3.81 -0.28
C MET A 143 -21.29 5.19 -0.06
N MET A 144 -20.00 5.28 0.33
CA MET A 144 -19.27 6.55 0.42
C MET A 144 -18.91 7.10 -0.98
N LYS A 145 -18.60 6.20 -1.93
CA LYS A 145 -18.35 6.57 -3.33
C LYS A 145 -19.65 6.99 -4.04
N GLU A 146 -20.73 6.24 -3.81
CA GLU A 146 -22.05 6.54 -4.35
C GLU A 146 -22.67 7.80 -3.73
N SER A 147 -22.43 8.08 -2.44
CA SER A 147 -22.93 9.32 -1.81
C SER A 147 -22.22 10.57 -2.34
N GLY A 148 -20.91 10.52 -2.62
CA GLY A 148 -20.21 11.60 -3.30
C GLY A 148 -20.68 11.83 -4.74
N LEU A 149 -20.87 10.76 -5.51
CA LEU A 149 -21.43 10.84 -6.87
C LEU A 149 -22.89 11.32 -6.85
N ARG A 150 -23.69 10.87 -5.88
CA ARG A 150 -25.08 11.27 -5.69
C ARG A 150 -25.18 12.73 -5.22
N TYR A 151 -24.28 13.22 -4.39
CA TYR A 151 -24.19 14.63 -4.03
C TYR A 151 -23.89 15.50 -5.25
N ARG A 152 -22.96 15.07 -6.12
CA ARG A 152 -22.68 15.77 -7.38
C ARG A 152 -23.87 15.74 -8.36
N LEU A 153 -24.64 14.65 -8.38
CA LEU A 153 -25.90 14.58 -9.16
C LEU A 153 -27.03 15.42 -8.56
N TYR A 154 -27.06 15.60 -7.22
CA TYR A 154 -27.99 16.52 -6.55
C TYR A 154 -27.68 17.98 -6.88
N ASP A 155 -26.40 18.34 -6.91
CA ASP A 155 -25.93 19.69 -7.27
C ASP A 155 -26.19 20.02 -8.76
N LEU A 156 -26.07 19.03 -9.64
CA LEU A 156 -26.36 19.15 -11.09
C LEU A 156 -27.85 18.99 -11.47
N GLY A 157 -28.78 19.00 -10.50
CA GLY A 157 -30.23 19.02 -10.78
C GLY A 157 -30.84 17.71 -11.31
N GLY A 158 -30.12 16.58 -11.22
CA GLY A 158 -30.47 15.29 -11.84
C GLY A 158 -31.54 14.45 -11.12
N TYR A 159 -32.46 15.06 -10.36
CA TYR A 159 -33.43 14.32 -9.53
C TYR A 159 -34.50 13.55 -10.33
N LEU A 160 -34.76 13.97 -11.57
CA LEU A 160 -35.87 13.45 -12.39
C LEU A 160 -35.56 12.14 -13.11
N ALA A 161 -34.28 11.77 -13.26
CA ALA A 161 -33.88 10.60 -14.06
C ALA A 161 -33.94 9.25 -13.30
N TYR A 162 -34.06 9.26 -11.96
CA TYR A 162 -33.95 8.04 -11.13
C TYR A 162 -35.27 7.54 -10.50
N ARG A 163 -36.43 8.10 -10.87
CA ARG A 163 -37.73 7.55 -10.47
C ARG A 163 -38.26 6.58 -11.54
N PRO A 164 -38.11 5.25 -11.36
CA PRO A 164 -39.34 4.45 -11.43
C PRO A 164 -39.45 3.21 -10.51
N ALA A 165 -38.42 2.74 -9.81
CA ALA A 165 -38.51 1.42 -9.15
C ALA A 165 -39.44 1.38 -7.91
N ILE A 166 -39.47 2.44 -7.11
CA ILE A 166 -40.14 2.43 -5.78
C ILE A 166 -41.67 2.63 -5.89
N TYR A 167 -42.17 3.08 -7.03
CA TYR A 167 -43.62 3.26 -7.26
C TYR A 167 -44.30 2.04 -7.88
N GLN A 168 -43.54 1.16 -8.55
CA GLN A 168 -44.11 0.01 -9.25
C GLN A 168 -44.54 -1.10 -8.26
N GLU A 169 -43.80 -1.28 -7.16
CA GLU A 169 -44.18 -2.25 -6.11
C GLU A 169 -45.45 -1.87 -5.33
N ARG A 170 -45.70 -0.57 -5.09
CA ARG A 170 -46.95 -0.13 -4.43
C ARG A 170 -48.17 -0.28 -5.34
N GLY A 171 -47.99 -0.16 -6.66
CA GLY A 171 -49.04 -0.41 -7.65
C GLY A 171 -49.41 -1.89 -7.74
N TYR A 172 -48.42 -2.78 -7.64
CA TYR A 172 -48.62 -4.23 -7.70
C TYR A 172 -49.36 -4.77 -6.47
N ARG A 173 -48.89 -4.40 -5.25
CA ARG A 173 -49.51 -4.85 -3.99
C ARG A 173 -50.98 -4.44 -3.82
N ARG A 174 -51.41 -3.34 -4.45
CA ARG A 174 -52.82 -2.91 -4.43
C ARG A 174 -53.73 -3.69 -5.39
N ARG A 175 -53.19 -4.29 -6.46
CA ARG A 175 -53.97 -5.11 -7.41
C ARG A 175 -54.27 -6.49 -6.82
N ASP A 176 -53.29 -7.12 -6.19
CA ASP A 176 -53.46 -8.46 -5.60
C ASP A 176 -54.39 -8.44 -4.39
N ALA A 177 -54.35 -7.38 -3.58
CA ALA A 177 -55.28 -7.19 -2.46
C ALA A 177 -56.75 -7.07 -2.92
N ARG A 178 -57.01 -6.66 -4.17
CA ARG A 178 -58.38 -6.59 -4.73
C ARG A 178 -58.84 -7.89 -5.38
N SER A 179 -57.93 -8.77 -5.83
CA SER A 179 -58.32 -10.04 -6.46
C SER A 179 -58.64 -11.13 -5.42
N GLY A 180 -57.93 -11.14 -4.28
CA GLY A 180 -58.18 -12.08 -3.18
C GLY A 180 -59.53 -11.90 -2.45
N ALA A 181 -60.11 -10.70 -2.50
CA ALA A 181 -61.37 -10.38 -1.82
C ALA A 181 -62.63 -10.88 -2.56
N ARG A 182 -62.53 -11.38 -3.79
CA ARG A 182 -63.69 -11.86 -4.58
C ARG A 182 -63.89 -13.38 -4.59
N ALA A 183 -62.99 -14.16 -3.99
CA ALA A 183 -63.00 -15.63 -4.11
C ALA A 183 -63.59 -16.40 -2.91
N GLY A 184 -64.00 -15.72 -1.82
CA GLY A 184 -64.51 -16.37 -0.62
C GLY A 184 -66.01 -16.18 -0.43
N GLY A 185 -66.85 -16.92 -1.17
CA GLY A 185 -68.31 -16.84 -0.98
C GLY A 185 -69.12 -17.94 -1.66
N LYS A 186 -69.32 -19.06 -0.97
CA LYS A 186 -70.51 -19.93 -1.13
C LYS A 186 -70.89 -20.56 0.23
N PRO A 187 -72.16 -20.53 0.66
CA PRO A 187 -72.61 -21.01 1.97
C PRO A 187 -73.19 -22.44 1.94
N TRP A 188 -73.18 -23.05 3.14
CA TRP A 188 -73.75 -24.32 3.64
C TRP A 188 -74.82 -25.06 2.81
N ARG A 189 -74.54 -26.35 2.54
CA ARG A 189 -75.46 -27.49 2.67
C ARG A 189 -74.67 -28.79 2.81
#